data_AF-A0A1V3RTD8-F1
#
_entry.id   AF-A0A1V3RTD8-F1
#
_cell.length_a   1.000
_cell.length_b   1.000
_cell.length_c   1.000
_cell.angle_alpha   90.00
_cell.angle_beta   90.00
_cell.angle_gamma   90.00
#
_symmetry.space_group_name_H-M   'P 1'
#
loop_
_entity.id
_entity.type
_entity.pdbx_description
1 polymer ?
#
loop_
_entity_poly.entity_id
_entity_poly.type
_entity_poly.pdbx_seq_one_letter_code
_entity_poly.pdbx_strand_id
1 'polypeptide(L)'
;MADEEGDTGASCPAQITSREITMFFKLPWFGNKKPSYHDTQVLELDFLVDEFEDAMADIKDPLRTRLHAALIACKSPKDLWFLRGKLFNLISKHHCEGVAHNRVARLDQKLQFFVEHHPDHAAEELPSGPMALLH
;
A
#
# COMPACT_ATOMS: atom_id res chain seq x y z
N MET A 1 44.08 -69.87 13.47
CA MET A 1 44.39 -68.88 12.42
C MET A 1 43.06 -68.48 11.83
N ALA A 2 42.45 -67.46 12.42
CA ALA A 2 41.12 -67.00 12.10
C ALA A 2 41.17 -65.47 12.04
N ASP A 3 40.45 -64.95 11.06
CA ASP A 3 39.73 -63.68 11.05
C ASP A 3 40.42 -62.35 10.73
N GLU A 4 39.80 -61.70 9.74
CA GLU A 4 39.40 -60.28 9.64
C GLU A 4 40.32 -59.21 9.01
N GLU A 5 39.76 -58.64 7.93
CA GLU A 5 39.57 -57.21 7.59
C GLU A 5 40.74 -56.23 7.33
N GLY A 6 40.50 -55.35 6.33
CA GLY A 6 41.20 -54.07 6.11
C GLY A 6 41.16 -53.65 4.63
N ASP A 7 40.26 -52.72 4.22
CA ASP A 7 40.45 -51.26 4.20
C ASP A 7 41.23 -50.77 2.94
N THR A 8 40.64 -50.07 1.96
CA THR A 8 40.63 -48.61 1.75
C THR A 8 40.27 -48.42 0.26
N GLY A 9 39.44 -47.48 -0.20
CA GLY A 9 39.73 -46.05 -0.26
C GLY A 9 40.10 -45.60 -1.69
N ALA A 10 39.31 -44.67 -2.24
CA ALA A 10 39.57 -43.73 -3.36
C ALA A 10 39.39 -44.18 -4.84
N SER A 11 38.42 -43.55 -5.54
CA SER A 11 38.71 -42.60 -6.64
C SER A 11 37.41 -41.94 -7.17
N CYS A 12 37.37 -40.60 -7.14
CA CYS A 12 36.41 -39.74 -7.84
C CYS A 12 36.84 -39.61 -9.34
N PRO A 13 36.01 -39.20 -10.35
CA PRO A 13 35.39 -37.87 -10.36
C PRO A 13 34.05 -37.67 -11.11
N ALA A 14 33.39 -36.58 -10.70
CA ALA A 14 32.63 -35.61 -11.49
C ALA A 14 31.62 -36.11 -12.54
N GLN A 15 30.33 -35.86 -12.31
CA GLN A 15 29.52 -35.08 -13.26
C GLN A 15 28.50 -34.18 -12.53
N ILE A 16 28.62 -32.90 -12.84
CA ILE A 16 27.70 -31.79 -12.56
C ILE A 16 26.42 -32.02 -13.36
N THR A 17 25.23 -32.00 -12.74
CA THR A 17 24.01 -31.49 -13.40
C THR A 17 22.99 -30.98 -12.37
N SER A 18 22.61 -29.72 -12.56
CA SER A 18 21.37 -29.04 -12.16
C SER A 18 20.71 -29.39 -10.83
N ARG A 19 21.01 -28.54 -9.84
CA ARG A 19 19.99 -28.07 -8.89
C ARG A 19 18.90 -27.31 -9.66
N GLU A 20 17.77 -27.94 -9.94
CA GLU A 20 16.50 -27.20 -10.06
C GLU A 20 15.80 -27.23 -8.71
N ILE A 21 16.20 -26.29 -7.85
CA ILE A 21 15.40 -25.92 -6.68
C ILE A 21 14.26 -25.05 -7.21
N THR A 22 13.17 -25.67 -7.63
CA THR A 22 11.88 -24.98 -7.85
C THR A 22 11.24 -24.70 -6.48
N MET A 23 11.79 -23.74 -5.75
CA MET A 23 11.09 -23.11 -4.63
C MET A 23 10.04 -22.17 -5.23
N PHE A 24 8.89 -22.72 -5.62
CA PHE A 24 7.68 -21.93 -5.80
C PHE A 24 7.27 -21.39 -4.42
N PHE A 25 7.80 -20.22 -4.07
CA PHE A 25 7.30 -19.40 -2.96
C PHE A 25 5.87 -18.95 -3.30
N LYS A 26 4.90 -19.78 -2.96
CA LYS A 26 3.49 -19.37 -2.84
C LYS A 26 3.39 -18.42 -1.65
N LEU A 27 3.44 -17.12 -1.93
CA LEU A 27 3.14 -16.05 -0.96
C LEU A 27 1.67 -16.19 -0.52
N PRO A 28 1.36 -16.37 0.78
CA PRO A 28 -0.02 -16.49 1.25
C PRO A 28 -0.55 -15.12 1.68
N TRP A 29 -0.55 -14.10 0.81
CA TRP A 29 -1.05 -12.77 1.18
C TRP A 29 -2.06 -12.23 0.16
N PHE A 30 -3.28 -12.76 0.21
CA PHE A 30 -4.49 -12.02 -0.17
C PHE A 30 -5.66 -12.52 0.69
N GLY A 31 -5.48 -12.45 2.01
CA GLY A 31 -6.61 -12.39 2.92
C GLY A 31 -7.12 -10.96 2.94
N ASN A 32 -7.91 -10.57 1.91
CA ASN A 32 -8.64 -9.30 1.94
C ASN A 32 -9.65 -9.38 3.08
N LYS A 33 -9.23 -8.97 4.29
CA LYS A 33 -10.17 -8.58 5.32
C LYS A 33 -10.90 -7.38 4.74
N LYS A 34 -12.16 -7.57 4.34
CA LYS A 34 -13.02 -6.45 4.00
C LYS A 34 -12.99 -5.53 5.22
N PRO A 35 -12.54 -4.27 5.08
CA PRO A 35 -12.57 -3.36 6.20
C PRO A 35 -14.04 -3.23 6.65
N SER A 36 -14.30 -3.60 7.91
CA SER A 36 -15.63 -3.44 8.52
C SER A 36 -15.73 -1.97 8.94
N TYR A 37 -16.32 -1.15 8.08
CA TYR A 37 -16.64 0.22 8.41
C TYR A 37 -17.99 0.29 9.10
N HIS A 38 -18.16 1.20 10.06
CA HIS A 38 -19.49 1.48 10.60
C HIS A 38 -20.29 2.22 9.52
N ASP A 39 -21.32 1.54 8.98
CA ASP A 39 -22.00 1.68 7.68
C ASP A 39 -22.53 3.06 7.24
N THR A 40 -22.34 4.15 7.99
CA THR A 40 -22.86 5.48 7.63
C THR A 40 -21.85 6.61 7.68
N GLN A 41 -20.85 6.55 8.58
CA GLN A 41 -19.85 7.63 8.70
C GLN A 41 -18.93 7.72 7.48
N VAL A 42 -18.72 6.62 6.78
CA VAL A 42 -17.87 6.57 5.57
C VAL A 42 -18.61 7.08 4.34
N LEU A 43 -19.84 7.56 4.49
CA LEU A 43 -20.60 8.25 3.44
C LEU A 43 -20.53 9.78 3.59
N GLU A 44 -19.76 10.30 4.54
CA GLU A 44 -19.54 11.75 4.67
C GLU A 44 -18.15 12.11 4.13
N LEU A 45 -18.08 13.16 3.31
CA LEU A 45 -16.81 13.66 2.77
C LEU A 45 -15.88 14.11 3.91
N ASP A 46 -16.45 14.63 5.00
CA ASP A 46 -15.74 15.08 6.19
C ASP A 46 -14.94 13.94 6.85
N PHE A 47 -15.46 12.71 6.85
CA PHE A 47 -14.74 11.54 7.36
C PHE A 47 -13.47 11.23 6.54
N LEU A 48 -13.50 11.51 5.23
CA LEU A 48 -12.31 11.40 4.39
C LEU A 48 -11.33 12.54 4.68
N VAL A 49 -11.83 13.77 4.90
CA VAL A 49 -10.99 14.91 5.29
C VAL A 49 -10.25 14.64 6.61
N ASP A 50 -10.94 14.09 7.62
CA ASP A 50 -10.33 13.71 8.89
C ASP A 50 -9.19 12.69 8.70
N GLU A 51 -9.38 11.72 7.81
CA GLU A 51 -8.34 10.75 7.48
C GLU A 51 -7.11 11.41 6.83
N PHE A 52 -7.30 12.43 5.99
CA PHE A 52 -6.19 13.22 5.47
C PHE A 52 -5.46 13.97 6.58
N GLU A 53 -6.18 14.55 7.54
CA GLU A 53 -5.60 15.27 8.66
C GLU A 53 -4.78 14.35 9.58
N ASP A 54 -5.33 13.19 9.90
CA ASP A 54 -4.65 12.14 10.65
C ASP A 54 -3.37 11.67 9.94
N ALA A 55 -3.40 11.51 8.62
CA ALA A 55 -2.25 11.07 7.85
C ALA A 55 -1.08 12.07 7.86
N MET A 56 -1.32 13.33 8.20
CA MET A 56 -0.30 14.39 8.29
C MET A 56 -0.16 15.01 9.69
N ALA A 57 -0.80 14.45 10.72
CA ALA A 57 -0.90 15.05 12.05
C ALA A 57 0.46 15.30 12.73
N ASP A 58 1.45 14.43 12.47
CA ASP A 58 2.80 14.49 13.02
C ASP A 58 3.76 15.37 12.20
N ILE A 59 3.35 15.83 11.02
CA ILE A 59 4.20 16.62 10.12
C ILE A 59 4.19 18.10 10.52
N LYS A 60 5.37 18.66 10.78
CA LYS A 60 5.57 20.09 11.08
C LYS A 60 6.19 20.80 9.88
N ASP A 61 5.39 21.05 8.84
CA ASP A 61 5.81 21.71 7.59
C ASP A 61 4.75 22.76 7.17
N PRO A 62 5.13 23.98 6.74
CA PRO A 62 4.18 24.95 6.19
C PRO A 62 3.33 24.42 5.02
N LEU A 63 3.84 23.43 4.27
CA LEU A 63 3.09 22.72 3.23
C LEU A 63 1.90 21.94 3.80
N ARG A 64 1.95 21.48 5.05
CA ARG A 64 0.81 20.87 5.75
C ARG A 64 -0.34 21.86 5.84
N THR A 65 -0.07 23.11 6.27
CA THR A 65 -1.09 24.15 6.38
C THR A 65 -1.71 24.46 5.01
N ARG A 66 -0.90 24.49 3.95
CA ARG A 66 -1.40 24.69 2.58
C ARG A 66 -2.26 23.52 2.10
N LEU A 67 -1.87 22.29 2.45
CA LEU A 67 -2.63 21.09 2.12
C LEU A 67 -3.96 21.05 2.88
N HIS A 68 -3.96 21.37 4.17
CA HIS A 68 -5.17 21.50 5.00
C HIS A 68 -6.14 22.55 4.45
N ALA A 69 -5.65 23.73 4.06
CA ALA A 69 -6.49 24.74 3.42
C ALA A 69 -7.10 24.25 2.09
N ALA A 70 -6.36 23.45 1.32
CA ALA A 70 -6.88 22.84 0.10
C ALA A 70 -7.93 21.75 0.38
N LEU A 71 -7.77 20.99 1.47
CA LEU A 71 -8.73 19.96 1.91
C LEU A 71 -10.08 20.58 2.30
N ILE A 72 -10.08 21.67 3.06
CA ILE A 72 -11.31 22.40 3.43
C ILE A 72 -12.06 22.92 2.18
N ALA A 73 -11.34 23.17 1.09
CA ALA A 73 -11.93 23.64 -0.16
C ALA A 73 -12.44 22.51 -1.07
N CYS A 74 -12.17 21.24 -0.75
CA CYS A 74 -12.64 20.09 -1.53
C CYS A 74 -14.16 19.97 -1.45
N LYS A 75 -14.80 19.74 -2.60
CA LYS A 75 -16.26 19.55 -2.70
C LYS A 75 -16.64 18.23 -3.33
N SER A 76 -15.65 17.48 -3.82
CA SER A 76 -15.86 16.21 -4.50
C SER A 76 -14.80 15.19 -4.12
N PRO A 77 -15.11 13.87 -4.23
CA PRO A 77 -14.14 12.80 -4.03
C PRO A 77 -12.96 12.89 -4.99
N LYS A 78 -13.19 13.43 -6.18
CA LYS A 78 -12.17 13.68 -7.20
C LYS A 78 -11.12 14.69 -6.73
N ASP A 79 -11.53 15.75 -6.03
CA ASP A 79 -10.58 16.72 -5.46
C ASP A 79 -9.68 16.05 -4.43
N LEU A 80 -10.27 15.22 -3.55
CA LEU A 80 -9.54 14.42 -2.57
C LEU A 80 -8.57 13.45 -3.26
N TRP A 81 -9.00 12.77 -4.32
CA TRP A 81 -8.13 11.89 -5.11
C TRP A 81 -6.88 12.60 -5.63
N PHE A 82 -7.01 13.85 -6.09
CA PHE A 82 -5.84 14.62 -6.52
C PHE A 82 -4.96 15.08 -5.36
N LEU A 83 -5.56 15.49 -4.23
CA LEU A 83 -4.80 15.89 -3.05
C LEU A 83 -4.03 14.73 -2.41
N ARG A 84 -4.52 13.49 -2.55
CA ARG A 84 -3.83 12.27 -2.14
C ARG A 84 -2.39 12.21 -2.64
N GLY A 85 -2.13 12.58 -3.90
CA GLY A 85 -0.77 12.60 -4.45
C GLY A 85 0.14 13.64 -3.79
N LYS A 86 -0.42 14.80 -3.42
CA LYS A 86 0.31 15.84 -2.67
C LYS A 86 0.59 15.39 -1.24
N LEU A 87 -0.37 14.70 -0.60
CA LEU A 87 -0.19 14.07 0.71
C LEU A 87 0.93 13.04 0.68
N PHE A 88 0.96 12.16 -0.33
CA PHE A 88 2.03 11.16 -0.50
C PHE A 88 3.40 11.84 -0.54
N ASN A 89 3.57 12.86 -1.39
CA ASN A 89 4.83 13.59 -1.52
C ASN A 89 5.23 14.29 -0.22
N LEU A 90 4.26 14.84 0.52
CA LEU A 90 4.51 15.46 1.82
C LEU A 90 4.96 14.42 2.86
N ILE A 91 4.29 13.28 2.95
CA ILE A 91 4.66 12.22 3.90
C ILE A 91 6.05 11.67 3.54
N SER A 92 6.31 11.36 2.27
CA SER A 92 7.61 10.85 1.80
C SER A 92 8.78 11.82 2.00
N LYS A 93 8.51 13.12 2.18
CA LYS A 93 9.52 14.13 2.52
C LYS A 93 9.93 14.06 3.99
N HIS A 94 9.01 13.71 4.89
CA HIS A 94 9.22 13.71 6.34
C HIS A 94 9.36 12.31 6.95
N HIS A 95 8.94 11.28 6.22
CA HIS A 95 8.97 9.87 6.59
C HIS A 95 9.48 9.04 5.40
N CYS A 96 9.76 7.76 5.63
CA CYS A 96 10.11 6.86 4.52
C CYS A 96 8.89 6.55 3.65
N GLU A 97 9.15 6.17 2.39
CA GLU A 97 8.12 5.89 1.39
C GLU A 97 7.14 4.78 1.85
N GLY A 98 7.61 3.79 2.61
CA GLY A 98 6.75 2.76 3.18
C GLY A 98 5.67 3.31 4.13
N VAL A 99 5.98 4.37 4.89
CA VAL A 99 4.98 5.05 5.73
C VAL A 99 3.99 5.82 4.86
N ALA A 100 4.46 6.47 3.80
CA ALA A 100 3.59 7.15 2.84
C ALA A 100 2.61 6.18 2.16
N HIS A 101 3.10 5.04 1.66
CA HIS A 101 2.26 3.99 1.08
C HIS A 101 1.23 3.48 2.08
N ASN A 102 1.63 3.18 3.32
CA ASN A 102 0.70 2.67 4.34
C ASN A 102 -0.42 3.66 4.67
N ARG A 103 -0.07 4.95 4.89
CA ARG A 103 -1.04 5.99 5.23
C ARG A 103 -1.98 6.28 4.05
N VAL A 104 -1.43 6.39 2.85
CA VAL A 104 -2.22 6.65 1.65
C VAL A 104 -3.09 5.44 1.27
N ALA A 105 -2.61 4.20 1.40
CA ALA A 105 -3.42 3.01 1.14
C ALA A 105 -4.66 2.92 2.05
N ARG A 106 -4.55 3.33 3.31
CA ARG A 106 -5.70 3.42 4.24
C ARG A 106 -6.73 4.45 3.74
N LEU A 107 -6.26 5.60 3.30
CA LEU A 107 -7.10 6.64 2.70
C LEU A 107 -7.78 6.14 1.41
N ASP A 108 -7.06 5.40 0.56
CA ASP A 108 -7.61 4.86 -0.69
C ASP A 108 -8.76 3.90 -0.45
N GLN A 109 -8.62 3.02 0.53
CA GLN A 109 -9.66 2.06 0.88
C GLN A 109 -10.94 2.79 1.32
N LYS A 110 -10.81 3.88 2.06
CA LYS A 110 -11.95 4.69 2.50
C LYS A 110 -12.56 5.48 1.35
N LEU A 111 -11.72 6.08 0.49
CA LEU A 111 -12.17 6.85 -0.67
C LEU A 111 -12.88 5.95 -1.70
N GLN A 112 -12.34 4.76 -1.95
CA GLN A 112 -12.97 3.74 -2.79
C GLN A 112 -14.32 3.30 -2.19
N PHE A 113 -14.35 3.00 -0.89
CA PHE A 113 -15.60 2.64 -0.22
C PHE A 113 -16.65 3.75 -0.31
N PHE A 114 -16.26 5.00 -0.06
CA PHE A 114 -17.14 6.17 -0.16
C PHE A 114 -17.77 6.22 -1.55
N VAL A 115 -16.97 6.18 -2.61
CA VAL A 115 -17.47 6.33 -3.98
C VAL A 115 -18.32 5.13 -4.43
N GLU A 116 -18.04 3.92 -3.93
CA GLU A 116 -18.83 2.72 -4.22
C GLU A 116 -20.21 2.70 -3.54
N HIS A 117 -20.37 3.39 -2.42
CA HIS A 117 -21.56 3.27 -1.56
C HIS A 117 -22.35 4.58 -1.40
N HIS A 118 -21.80 5.73 -1.80
CA HIS A 118 -22.48 7.02 -1.72
C HIS A 118 -23.53 7.17 -2.83
N PRO A 119 -24.78 7.57 -2.52
CA PRO A 119 -25.87 7.62 -3.52
C PRO A 119 -25.62 8.61 -4.67
N ASP A 120 -24.85 9.67 -4.40
CA ASP A 120 -24.57 10.75 -5.36
C ASP A 120 -23.25 10.58 -6.12
N HIS A 121 -22.49 9.49 -5.88
CA HIS A 121 -21.18 9.26 -6.52
C HIS A 121 -21.12 7.87 -7.14
N ALA A 122 -20.30 7.72 -8.18
CA ALA A 122 -20.08 6.44 -8.84
C ALA A 122 -18.58 6.13 -8.98
N ALA A 123 -18.21 4.85 -8.91
CA ALA A 123 -16.81 4.38 -8.93
C ALA A 123 -16.02 4.89 -10.14
N GLU A 124 -16.70 5.19 -11.25
CA GLU A 124 -16.09 5.75 -12.46
C GLU A 124 -15.60 7.20 -12.31
N GLU A 125 -15.98 7.90 -11.23
CA GLU A 125 -15.51 9.27 -10.95
C GLU A 125 -14.05 9.32 -10.50
N LEU A 126 -13.55 8.23 -9.91
CA LEU A 126 -12.15 8.12 -9.51
C LEU A 126 -11.30 7.66 -10.70
N PRO A 127 -10.18 8.33 -10.98
CA PRO A 127 -9.21 7.85 -11.96
C PRO A 127 -8.76 6.43 -11.60
N SER A 128 -8.80 5.49 -12.55
CA SER A 128 -8.47 4.08 -12.34
C SER A 128 -6.99 3.79 -12.03
N GLY A 129 -6.14 4.83 -11.97
CA GLY A 129 -4.71 4.68 -11.73
C GLY A 129 -4.06 5.94 -11.16
N PRO A 130 -2.85 5.79 -10.59
CA PRO A 130 -2.06 6.94 -10.15
C PRO A 130 -1.88 7.87 -11.35
N MET A 131 -2.24 9.15 -11.19
CA MET A 131 -1.88 10.14 -12.19
C MET A 131 -0.35 10.14 -12.29
N ALA A 132 0.17 9.71 -13.43
CA ALA A 132 1.55 10.01 -13.76
C ALA A 132 1.71 11.53 -13.65
N LEU A 133 2.66 11.98 -12.84
CA LEU A 133 3.00 13.40 -12.76
C LEU A 133 3.35 13.85 -14.18
N LEU A 134 2.45 14.60 -14.83
CA LEU A 134 2.76 15.29 -16.06
C LEU A 134 3.76 16.39 -15.68
N HIS A 135 5.03 16.13 -16.02
CA HIS A 135 6.16 17.07 -15.90
C HIS A 135 6.05 18.19 -16.93
#